data_AF-A0A964YII3-F1
#
_entry.id   AF-A0A964YII3-F1
#
_cell.length_a   1.000
_cell.length_b   1.000
_cell.length_c   1.000
_cell.angle_alpha   90.00
_cell.angle_beta   90.00
_cell.angle_gamma   90.00
#
_symmetry.space_group_name_H-M   'P 1'
#
loop_
_entity.id
_entity.type
_entity.pdbx_description
1 polymer ?
#
loop_
_entity_poly.entity_id
_entity_poly.type
_entity_poly.pdbx_seq_one_letter_code
_entity_poly.pdbx_strand_id
1 'polypeptide(L)'
;MKKIELEIVALSHSITQTNSYAVVLGEVNGLRRLPIVIGGFEAQAIAVALERMKPTRPLTHDLMKNFMMAFNIDLHEVIISDLQEGIFYSKLLCSSESDTVEIDSRTSDALALAVRFGCP
;
A
#
# COMPACT_ATOMS: atom_id res chain seq x y z
N MET A 1 -6.25 -19.45 3.98
CA MET A 1 -7.35 -18.54 3.56
C MET A 1 -7.21 -18.26 2.07
N LYS A 2 -8.31 -18.06 1.35
CA LYS A 2 -8.27 -17.66 -0.07
C LYS A 2 -8.03 -16.16 -0.15
N LYS A 3 -6.91 -15.73 -0.73
CA LYS A 3 -6.60 -14.32 -1.01
C LYS A 3 -7.41 -13.85 -2.23
N ILE A 4 -7.79 -12.58 -2.24
CA ILE A 4 -8.46 -11.91 -3.36
C ILE A 4 -7.55 -10.78 -3.77
N GLU A 5 -7.13 -10.79 -5.03
CA GLU A 5 -6.26 -9.76 -5.58
C GLU A 5 -7.04 -8.47 -5.81
N LEU A 6 -6.42 -7.34 -5.45
CA LEU A 6 -7.00 -6.01 -5.52
C LEU A 6 -6.08 -5.08 -6.30
N GLU A 7 -6.66 -4.18 -7.08
CA GLU A 7 -5.92 -3.09 -7.76
C GLU A 7 -6.42 -1.73 -7.29
N ILE A 8 -5.55 -0.72 -7.32
CA ILE A 8 -5.95 0.66 -7.04
C ILE A 8 -6.70 1.21 -8.25
N VAL A 9 -8.02 1.40 -8.10
CA VAL A 9 -8.91 1.88 -9.17
C VAL A 9 -9.03 3.41 -9.16
N ALA A 10 -9.04 4.00 -7.98
CA ALA A 10 -9.17 5.45 -7.84
C ALA A 10 -8.54 5.97 -6.54
N LEU A 11 -8.08 7.21 -6.59
CA LEU A 11 -7.67 8.00 -5.43
C LEU A 11 -8.31 9.38 -5.56
N SER A 12 -9.21 9.73 -4.64
CA SER A 12 -10.04 10.94 -4.73
C SER A 12 -10.12 11.69 -3.40
N HIS A 13 -10.25 13.00 -3.46
CA HIS A 13 -10.46 13.82 -2.28
C HIS A 13 -11.80 13.49 -1.61
N SER A 14 -11.81 13.38 -0.27
CA SER A 14 -13.05 13.18 0.47
C SER A 14 -13.90 14.45 0.45
N ILE A 15 -15.19 14.30 0.17
CA ILE A 15 -16.13 15.42 0.12
C ILE A 15 -16.58 15.82 1.54
N THR A 16 -16.49 14.90 2.50
CA THR A 16 -17.10 15.04 3.84
C THR A 16 -16.12 15.48 4.93
N GLN A 17 -14.80 15.31 4.72
CA GLN A 17 -13.77 15.65 5.70
C GLN A 17 -12.59 16.36 5.02
N THR A 18 -12.35 17.61 5.43
CA THR A 18 -11.21 18.41 4.96
C THR A 18 -9.89 17.67 5.20
N ASN A 19 -9.04 17.59 4.18
CA ASN A 19 -7.72 16.95 4.22
C ASN A 19 -7.70 15.41 4.35
N SER A 20 -8.81 14.74 4.00
CA SER A 20 -8.87 13.29 3.86
C SER A 20 -9.10 12.87 2.41
N TYR A 21 -8.63 11.68 2.05
CA TYR A 21 -8.74 11.08 0.73
C TYR A 21 -9.35 9.69 0.86
N ALA A 22 -9.98 9.22 -0.20
CA ALA A 22 -10.42 7.84 -0.34
C ALA A 22 -9.57 7.17 -1.43
N VAL A 23 -8.90 6.07 -1.08
CA VAL A 23 -8.35 5.12 -2.06
C VAL A 23 -9.37 4.00 -2.24
N VAL A 24 -9.72 3.71 -3.49
CA VAL A 24 -10.68 2.67 -3.85
C VAL A 24 -9.92 1.51 -4.47
N LEU A 25 -9.92 0.38 -3.77
CA LEU A 25 -9.38 -0.87 -4.25
C LEU A 25 -10.48 -1.66 -4.96
N GLY A 26 -10.22 -2.15 -6.17
CA GLY A 26 -11.14 -2.99 -6.93
C GLY A 26 -10.66 -4.43 -6.97
N GLU A 27 -11.58 -5.38 -6.86
CA GLU A 27 -11.28 -6.79 -7.10
C GLU A 27 -10.89 -7.04 -8.55
N VAL A 28 -9.72 -7.65 -8.75
CA VAL A 28 -9.26 -8.06 -10.07
C VAL A 28 -10.21 -9.14 -10.61
N ASN A 29 -10.74 -8.92 -11.82
CA ASN A 29 -11.77 -9.75 -12.45
C ASN A 29 -13.08 -9.88 -11.65
N GLY A 30 -13.37 -8.91 -10.77
CA GLY A 30 -14.60 -8.87 -9.96
C GLY A 30 -15.33 -7.53 -10.05
N LEU A 31 -16.39 -7.42 -9.25
CA LEU A 31 -17.20 -6.20 -9.16
C LEU A 31 -17.09 -5.52 -7.78
N ARG A 32 -16.42 -6.17 -6.82
CA ARG A 32 -16.29 -5.64 -5.46
C ARG A 32 -15.31 -4.48 -5.43
N ARG A 33 -15.64 -3.50 -4.60
CA ARG A 33 -14.78 -2.35 -4.31
C ARG A 33 -14.64 -2.17 -2.81
N LEU A 34 -13.45 -1.82 -2.37
CA LEU A 34 -13.10 -1.58 -0.99
C LEU A 34 -12.55 -0.14 -0.86
N PRO A 35 -13.38 0.82 -0.38
CA PRO A 35 -12.92 2.17 -0.11
C PRO A 35 -12.17 2.22 1.24
N ILE A 36 -11.01 2.88 1.25
CA ILE A 36 -10.21 3.10 2.46
C ILE A 36 -9.93 4.59 2.59
N VAL A 37 -10.25 5.16 3.75
CA VAL A 37 -10.00 6.58 4.04
C VAL A 37 -8.58 6.73 4.55
N ILE A 38 -7.83 7.66 3.97
CA ILE A 38 -6.44 7.97 4.31
C ILE A 38 -6.23 9.48 4.43
N GLY A 39 -5.15 9.91 5.07
CA GLY A 39 -4.77 11.31 5.14
C GLY A 39 -4.15 11.82 3.83
N GLY A 40 -4.01 13.14 3.72
CA GLY A 40 -3.43 13.78 2.53
C GLY A 40 -1.97 13.38 2.26
N PHE A 41 -1.15 13.20 3.31
CA PHE A 41 0.25 12.80 3.15
C PHE A 41 0.36 11.36 2.66
N GLU A 42 -0.45 10.45 3.20
CA GLU A 42 -0.55 9.07 2.72
C GLU A 42 -0.99 9.01 1.26
N ALA A 43 -2.02 9.78 0.91
CA ALA A 43 -2.55 9.84 -0.45
C ALA A 43 -1.49 10.33 -1.44
N GLN A 44 -0.74 11.37 -1.07
CA GLN A 44 0.38 11.89 -1.86
C GLN A 44 1.48 10.84 -2.05
N ALA A 45 1.83 10.10 -0.99
CA ALA A 45 2.86 9.07 -1.06
C ALA A 45 2.51 7.93 -2.04
N ILE A 46 1.22 7.56 -2.12
CA ILE A 46 0.69 6.59 -3.09
C ILE A 46 0.64 7.20 -4.49
N ALA A 47 0.10 8.42 -4.64
CA ALA A 47 -0.08 9.08 -5.93
C ALA A 47 1.25 9.27 -6.69
N VAL A 48 2.30 9.73 -6.02
CA VAL A 48 3.64 9.91 -6.61
C VAL A 48 4.16 8.59 -7.21
N ALA A 49 3.90 7.45 -6.55
CA ALA A 49 4.30 6.15 -7.06
C ALA A 49 3.43 5.67 -8.23
N LEU A 50 2.11 5.87 -8.15
CA LEU A 50 1.17 5.54 -9.24
C LEU A 50 1.48 6.32 -10.52
N GLU A 51 1.80 7.60 -10.39
CA GLU A 51 2.21 8.47 -11.50
C GLU A 51 3.63 8.16 -12.03
N ARG A 52 4.34 7.22 -11.40
CA ARG A 52 5.74 6.86 -11.71
C ARG A 52 6.67 8.08 -11.69
N MET A 53 6.34 9.07 -10.86
CA MET A 53 7.13 10.28 -10.72
C MET A 53 8.46 9.93 -10.03
N LYS A 54 9.58 10.38 -10.60
CA LYS A 54 10.91 10.18 -10.03
C LYS A 54 11.37 11.47 -9.35
N PRO A 55 11.30 11.55 -8.01
CA PRO A 55 11.76 12.73 -7.29
C PRO A 55 13.29 12.87 -7.40
N THR A 56 13.81 14.10 -7.29
CA THR A 56 15.25 14.38 -7.32
C THR A 56 16.00 13.76 -6.13
N ARG A 57 15.30 13.54 -5.02
CA ARG A 57 15.78 12.84 -3.82
C ARG A 57 14.73 11.80 -3.40
N PRO A 58 15.15 10.64 -2.86
CA PRO A 58 14.21 9.63 -2.38
C PRO A 58 13.26 10.20 -1.32
N LEU A 59 11.95 9.94 -1.47
CA LEU A 59 10.96 10.16 -0.40
C LEU A 59 10.98 9.01 0.59
N THR A 60 10.17 9.07 1.65
CA THR A 60 10.17 8.07 2.74
C THR A 60 9.98 6.63 2.25
N HIS A 61 8.99 6.37 1.40
CA HIS A 61 8.76 5.02 0.88
C HIS A 61 9.79 4.61 -0.19
N ASP A 62 10.44 5.55 -0.87
CA ASP A 62 11.58 5.24 -1.75
C ASP A 62 12.81 4.86 -0.93
N LEU A 63 13.05 5.57 0.17
CA LEU A 63 14.10 5.25 1.15
C LEU A 63 13.86 3.86 1.75
N MET A 64 12.62 3.53 2.13
CA MET A 64 12.28 2.21 2.65
C MET A 64 12.52 1.11 1.61
N LYS A 65 12.11 1.30 0.35
CA LYS A 65 12.41 0.36 -0.73
C LYS A 65 13.92 0.17 -0.90
N ASN A 66 14.68 1.26 -0.94
CA ASN A 66 16.15 1.20 -1.07
C ASN A 66 16.79 0.48 0.13
N PHE A 67 16.29 0.72 1.34
CA PHE A 67 16.74 0.04 2.55
C PHE A 67 16.49 -1.47 2.44
N MET A 68 15.27 -1.90 2.11
CA MET A 68 14.94 -3.32 1.95
C MET A 68 15.84 -3.98 0.89
N MET A 69 16.02 -3.33 -0.27
CA MET A 69 16.91 -3.85 -1.32
C MET A 69 18.38 -3.95 -0.86
N ALA A 70 18.87 -2.97 -0.09
CA ALA A 70 20.25 -2.97 0.42
C ALA A 70 20.52 -4.08 1.44
N PHE A 71 19.48 -4.58 2.10
CA PHE A 71 19.55 -5.69 3.05
C PHE A 71 18.99 -7.01 2.49
N ASN A 72 18.84 -7.10 1.16
CA ASN A 72 18.33 -8.31 0.48
C ASN A 72 16.97 -8.78 1.03
N ILE A 73 16.08 -7.83 1.32
CA ILE A 73 14.71 -8.09 1.75
C ILE A 73 13.77 -7.91 0.55
N ASP A 74 13.10 -9.00 0.17
CA ASP A 74 12.10 -8.99 -0.89
C ASP A 74 10.70 -8.81 -0.29
N LEU A 75 9.92 -7.88 -0.84
CA LEU A 75 8.50 -7.71 -0.54
C LEU A 75 7.68 -8.50 -1.58
N HIS A 76 7.04 -9.59 -1.15
CA HIS A 76 6.30 -10.49 -2.04
C HIS A 76 4.89 -10.01 -2.32
N GLU A 77 4.20 -9.57 -1.28
CA GLU A 77 2.82 -9.11 -1.37
C GLU A 77 2.45 -8.26 -0.15
N VAL A 78 1.38 -7.51 -0.29
CA VAL A 78 0.71 -6.86 0.84
C VAL A 78 -0.67 -7.44 1.06
N ILE A 79 -1.02 -7.67 2.33
CA ILE A 79 -2.25 -8.35 2.70
C ILE A 79 -3.07 -7.44 3.60
N ILE A 80 -4.23 -7.00 3.14
CA ILE A 80 -5.23 -6.35 3.99
C ILE A 80 -6.00 -7.46 4.71
N SER A 81 -5.73 -7.66 6.00
CA SER A 81 -6.17 -8.86 6.73
C SER A 81 -7.42 -8.66 7.57
N ASP A 82 -7.57 -7.49 8.18
CA ASP A 82 -8.59 -7.27 9.21
C ASP A 82 -9.21 -5.86 9.14
N LEU A 83 -10.44 -5.76 9.65
CA LEU A 83 -11.14 -4.51 9.90
C LEU A 83 -11.65 -4.52 11.34
N GLN A 84 -11.10 -3.66 12.19
CA GLN A 84 -11.53 -3.53 13.58
C GLN A 84 -11.89 -2.07 13.85
N GLU A 85 -13.10 -1.82 14.34
CA GLU A 85 -13.59 -0.46 14.67
C GLU A 85 -13.42 0.55 13.52
N GLY A 86 -13.55 0.10 12.27
CA GLY A 86 -13.39 0.94 11.08
C GLY A 86 -11.94 1.16 10.63
N ILE A 87 -10.97 0.52 11.29
CA ILE A 87 -9.54 0.59 10.96
C ILE A 87 -9.11 -0.68 10.23
N PHE A 88 -8.56 -0.51 9.03
CA PHE A 88 -7.97 -1.60 8.25
C PHE A 88 -6.54 -1.88 8.68
N TYR A 89 -6.25 -3.15 8.93
CA TYR A 89 -4.92 -3.66 9.22
C TYR A 89 -4.35 -4.34 7.98
N SER A 90 -3.07 -4.12 7.74
CA SER A 90 -2.36 -4.74 6.64
C SER A 90 -1.05 -5.36 7.11
N LYS A 91 -0.54 -6.28 6.31
CA LYS A 91 0.76 -6.92 6.53
C LYS A 91 1.60 -6.85 5.27
N LEU A 92 2.90 -6.67 5.45
CA LEU A 92 3.90 -6.87 4.41
C LEU A 92 4.42 -8.30 4.54
N LEU A 93 4.28 -9.12 3.49
CA LEU A 93 4.92 -10.42 3.45
C LEU A 93 6.32 -10.27 2.85
N CYS A 94 7.32 -10.31 3.71
CA CYS A 94 8.71 -10.11 3.33
C CYS A 94 9.51 -11.40 3.47
N SER A 95 10.53 -11.60 2.63
CA SER A 95 11.53 -12.64 2.86
C SER A 95 12.94 -12.08 2.88
N SER A 96 13.79 -12.69 3.69
CA SER A 96 15.25 -12.62 3.59
C SER A 96 15.81 -13.99 3.16
N GLU A 97 17.12 -14.16 3.16
CA GLU A 97 17.77 -15.45 2.85
C GLU A 97 17.36 -16.60 3.78
N SER A 98 16.99 -16.30 5.03
CA SER A 98 16.71 -17.32 6.06
C SER A 98 15.23 -17.48 6.36
N ASP A 99 14.44 -16.41 6.28
CA ASP A 99 13.11 -16.36 6.87
C ASP A 99 12.10 -15.62 6.01
N THR A 100 10.84 -16.02 6.14
CA THR A 100 9.68 -15.26 5.67
C THR A 100 8.97 -14.69 6.89
N VAL A 101 8.73 -13.39 6.88
CA VAL A 101 8.13 -12.66 8.01
C VAL A 101 6.95 -11.83 7.55
N GLU A 102 5.95 -11.73 8.42
CA GLU A 102 4.83 -10.80 8.26
C GLU A 102 5.10 -9.57 9.13
N ILE A 103 5.09 -8.38 8.54
CA ILE A 103 5.30 -7.12 9.24
C ILE A 103 3.98 -6.34 9.26
N ASP A 104 3.50 -5.99 10.45
CA ASP A 104 2.32 -5.14 10.62
C ASP A 104 2.50 -3.78 9.94
N SER A 105 1.46 -3.31 9.26
CA SER A 105 1.49 -2.09 8.47
C SER A 105 0.12 -1.44 8.39
N ARG A 106 0.10 -0.10 8.42
CA ARG A 106 -1.09 0.63 7.99
C ARG A 106 -1.34 0.36 6.52
N THR A 107 -2.60 0.20 6.15
CA THR A 107 -2.98 -0.08 4.76
C THR A 107 -2.45 0.96 3.77
N SER A 108 -2.36 2.24 4.16
CA SER A 108 -1.76 3.29 3.33
C SER A 108 -0.27 3.05 3.00
N ASP A 109 0.52 2.60 3.99
CA ASP A 109 1.94 2.37 3.82
C ASP A 109 2.20 1.12 3.00
N ALA A 110 1.41 0.07 3.24
CA ALA A 110 1.40 -1.15 2.46
C ALA A 110 1.13 -0.88 0.97
N LEU A 111 0.07 -0.12 0.65
CA LEU A 111 -0.22 0.27 -0.74
C LEU A 111 0.90 1.10 -1.36
N ALA A 112 1.47 2.06 -0.62
CA ALA A 112 2.56 2.90 -1.11
C ALA A 112 3.83 2.10 -1.43
N LEU A 113 4.10 1.03 -0.69
CA LEU A 113 5.20 0.10 -0.95
C LEU A 113 4.87 -0.86 -2.09
N ALA A 114 3.67 -1.45 -2.11
CA ALA A 114 3.26 -2.39 -3.15
C ALA A 114 3.37 -1.78 -4.55
N VAL A 115 2.88 -0.55 -4.73
CA VAL A 115 3.01 0.19 -6.00
C VAL A 115 4.48 0.42 -6.39
N ARG A 116 5.36 0.68 -5.42
CA ARG A 116 6.79 0.91 -5.68
C ARG A 116 7.55 -0.38 -5.98
N PHE A 117 7.22 -1.48 -5.31
CA PHE A 117 7.81 -2.79 -5.56
C PHE A 117 7.23 -3.47 -6.80
N GLY A 118 6.02 -3.09 -7.20
CA GLY A 118 5.27 -3.79 -8.26
C GLY A 118 4.81 -5.18 -7.80
N CYS A 119 4.55 -5.34 -6.51
CA CYS A 119 4.03 -6.58 -5.93
C CYS A 119 2.50 -6.49 -5.75
N PRO A 120 1.80 -7.64 -5.68
CA PRO A 120 0.37 -7.69 -5.38
C PRO A 120 0.03 -7.20 -3.96
#